data_AF-A0A0S8A206-F1
#
_entry.id   AF-A0A0S8A206-F1
#
_cell.length_a   1.000
_cell.length_b   1.000
_cell.length_c   1.000
_cell.angle_alpha   90.00
_cell.angle_beta   90.00
_cell.angle_gamma   90.00
#
_symmetry.space_group_name_H-M   'P 1'
#
loop_
_entity.id
_entity.type
_entity.pdbx_description
1 polymer ?
#
loop_
_entity_poly.entity_id
_entity_poly.type
_entity_poly.pdbx_seq_one_letter_code
_entity_poly.pdbx_strand_id
1 'polypeptide(L)'
;MNLTKRQLVQLKRGREMKENPPTMFSYLKTGKWKYLYMLLLFGGVSIFAWFKNEYIILAFVIGYALGVFYRDFQWAVVFRRFWPISIEITNWDRVDELISENEKQAT
;
A
#
# COMPACT_ATOMS: atom_id res chain seq x y z
N MET A 1 -3.08 16.12 22.44
CA MET A 1 -2.31 14.84 22.41
C MET A 1 -1.12 15.07 21.51
N ASN A 2 0.11 14.83 21.98
CA ASN A 2 1.30 15.06 21.15
C ASN A 2 1.46 13.92 20.16
N LEU A 3 1.25 14.21 18.88
CA LEU A 3 1.41 13.24 17.80
C LEU A 3 2.88 13.16 17.39
N THR A 4 3.33 11.94 17.09
CA THR A 4 4.64 11.78 16.45
C THR A 4 4.60 12.31 15.02
N LYS A 5 5.75 12.77 14.50
CA LYS A 5 5.88 13.24 13.10
C LYS A 5 5.33 12.23 12.08
N ARG A 6 5.47 10.92 12.34
CA ARG A 6 4.94 9.86 11.48
C ARG A 6 3.41 9.81 11.49
N GLN A 7 2.79 9.95 12.67
CA GLN A 7 1.33 10.00 12.80
C GLN A 7 0.76 11.26 12.14
N LEU A 8 1.42 12.41 12.26
CA LEU A 8 1.02 13.64 11.56
C LEU A 8 1.04 13.46 10.04
N VAL A 9 2.08 12.83 9.49
CA VAL A 9 2.18 12.52 8.06
C VAL A 9 1.08 11.57 7.62
N GLN A 10 0.71 10.58 8.44
CA GLN A 10 -0.39 9.68 8.15
C GLN A 10 -1.75 10.39 8.15
N LEU A 11 -2.00 11.28 9.10
CA LEU A 11 -3.22 12.10 9.13
C LEU A 11 -3.35 12.99 7.91
N LYS A 12 -2.27 13.68 7.52
CA LYS A 12 -2.22 14.49 6.30
C LYS A 12 -2.52 13.68 5.05
N ARG A 13 -1.91 12.50 4.91
CA ARG A 13 -2.21 11.58 3.80
C ARG A 13 -3.66 11.09 3.81
N GLY A 14 -4.21 10.77 4.98
CA GLY A 14 -5.61 10.39 5.13
C GLY A 14 -6.55 11.52 4.69
N ARG A 15 -6.21 12.77 5.03
CA ARG A 15 -6.94 13.96 4.60
C ARG A 15 -6.85 14.19 3.09
N GLU A 16 -5.67 14.08 2.49
CA GLU A 16 -5.49 14.16 1.03
C GLU A 16 -6.29 13.06 0.29
N MET A 17 -6.36 11.85 0.86
CA MET A 17 -7.12 10.73 0.30
C MET A 17 -8.65 10.89 0.44
N LYS A 18 -9.13 11.79 1.31
CA LYS A 18 -10.54 12.17 1.36
C LYS A 18 -10.95 12.91 0.08
N GLU A 19 -10.12 13.86 -0.34
CA GLU A 19 -10.37 14.69 -1.54
C GLU A 19 -10.09 13.91 -2.83
N ASN A 20 -9.06 13.05 -2.80
CA ASN A 20 -8.67 12.20 -3.94
C ASN A 20 -8.76 10.73 -3.56
N PRO A 21 -9.91 10.07 -3.80
CA PRO A 21 -10.09 8.68 -3.40
C PRO A 21 -9.01 7.77 -4.03
N PRO A 22 -8.56 6.75 -3.28
CA PRO A 22 -7.46 5.89 -3.67
C PRO A 22 -7.82 5.06 -4.91
N THR A 23 -7.28 5.46 -6.06
CA THR A 23 -7.36 4.68 -7.30
C THR A 23 -6.36 3.52 -7.28
N MET A 24 -6.61 2.43 -8.02
CA MET A 24 -5.63 1.34 -8.15
C MET A 24 -4.23 1.82 -8.60
N PHE A 25 -4.18 2.87 -9.44
CA PHE A 25 -2.93 3.50 -9.87
C PHE A 25 -2.18 4.19 -8.73
N SER A 26 -2.87 4.74 -7.73
CA SER A 26 -2.25 5.32 -6.52
C SER A 26 -1.55 4.23 -5.70
N TYR A 27 -2.18 3.06 -5.58
CA TYR A 27 -1.59 1.88 -4.93
C TYR A 27 -0.32 1.41 -5.65
N LEU A 28 -0.37 1.29 -6.98
CA LEU A 28 0.79 0.91 -7.78
C LEU A 28 1.93 1.93 -7.69
N LYS A 29 1.63 3.23 -7.75
CA LYS A 29 2.61 4.31 -7.66
C LYS A 29 3.34 4.30 -6.31
N THR A 30 2.61 4.04 -5.24
CA THR A 30 3.16 4.00 -3.87
C THR A 30 3.95 2.72 -3.62
N GLY A 31 3.55 1.60 -4.23
CA GLY A 31 4.22 0.30 -4.13
C GLY A 31 5.28 0.01 -5.19
N LYS A 32 5.58 0.94 -6.12
CA LYS A 32 6.41 0.67 -7.32
C LYS A 32 7.73 -0.03 -7.02
N TRP A 33 8.42 0.38 -5.95
CA TRP A 33 9.71 -0.20 -5.54
C TRP A 33 9.56 -1.60 -4.94
N LYS A 34 8.48 -1.85 -4.18
CA LYS A 34 8.15 -3.18 -3.68
C LYS A 34 7.88 -4.14 -4.85
N TYR A 35 7.10 -3.70 -5.84
CA TYR A 35 6.81 -4.52 -7.02
C TYR A 35 8.03 -4.74 -7.90
N LEU A 36 8.90 -3.73 -8.05
CA LEU A 36 10.16 -3.88 -8.75
C LEU A 36 11.09 -4.88 -8.05
N TYR A 37 11.22 -4.80 -6.72
CA TYR A 37 12.00 -5.75 -5.94
C TYR A 37 11.45 -7.18 -6.06
N MET A 38 10.13 -7.35 -5.97
CA MET A 38 9.48 -8.65 -6.20
C MET A 38 9.75 -9.19 -7.60
N LEU A 39 9.65 -8.34 -8.63
CA LEU A 39 9.90 -8.74 -10.01
C LEU A 39 11.35 -9.17 -10.21
N LEU A 40 12.32 -8.44 -9.63
CA LEU A 40 13.73 -8.83 -9.68
C LEU A 40 13.99 -10.15 -8.94
N LEU A 41 13.41 -10.31 -7.74
CA LEU A 41 13.62 -11.49 -6.91
C LEU A 41 12.98 -12.74 -7.54
N PHE A 42 11.67 -12.72 -7.80
CA PHE A 42 10.99 -13.88 -8.39
C PHE A 42 11.39 -14.11 -9.84
N GLY A 43 11.60 -13.05 -10.61
CA GLY A 43 12.10 -13.14 -11.98
C GLY A 43 13.50 -13.77 -12.03
N GLY A 44 14.42 -13.30 -11.19
CA GLY A 44 15.78 -13.84 -11.10
C GLY A 44 15.80 -15.31 -10.71
N VAL A 45 15.04 -15.69 -9.67
CA VAL A 45 14.93 -17.10 -9.24
C VAL A 45 14.28 -17.97 -10.33
N SER A 46 13.25 -17.46 -11.01
CA SER A 46 12.58 -18.18 -12.10
C SER A 46 13.52 -18.40 -13.30
N ILE A 47 14.26 -17.38 -13.70
CA ILE A 47 15.25 -17.47 -14.79
C ILE A 47 16.35 -18.47 -14.42
N PHE A 48 16.86 -18.41 -13.18
CA PHE A 48 17.87 -19.35 -12.71
C PHE A 48 17.36 -20.80 -12.70
N ALA A 49 16.16 -21.04 -12.16
CA ALA A 49 15.54 -22.36 -12.12
C ALA A 49 15.28 -22.93 -13.53
N TRP A 50 14.88 -22.07 -14.47
CA TRP A 50 14.71 -22.45 -15.88
C TRP A 50 16.01 -22.98 -16.50
N PHE A 51 17.13 -22.28 -16.33
CA PHE A 51 18.43 -22.72 -16.86
C PHE A 51 18.99 -23.97 -16.18
N LYS A 52 18.53 -24.28 -14.96
CA LYS A 52 18.90 -25.51 -14.23
C LYS A 52 17.95 -26.68 -14.51
N ASN A 53 16.92 -26.51 -15.34
CA ASN A 53 15.86 -27.48 -15.60
C ASN A 53 15.09 -27.89 -14.33
N GLU A 54 15.07 -27.02 -13.31
CA GLU A 54 14.40 -27.25 -12.03
C GLU A 54 12.92 -26.82 -12.12
N TYR A 55 12.14 -27.54 -12.94
CA TYR A 55 10.77 -27.14 -13.28
C TYR A 55 9.81 -27.13 -12.08
N ILE A 56 10.06 -27.97 -11.07
CA ILE A 56 9.27 -27.99 -9.84
C ILE A 56 9.45 -26.66 -9.06
N ILE A 57 10.71 -26.22 -8.92
CA ILE A 57 11.04 -24.96 -8.25
C ILE A 57 10.43 -23.79 -9.04
N LEU A 58 10.55 -23.82 -10.36
CA LEU A 58 9.95 -22.81 -11.22
C LEU A 58 8.42 -22.71 -11.03
N ALA A 59 7.71 -23.83 -11.09
CA ALA A 59 6.26 -23.87 -10.90
C ALA A 59 5.86 -23.34 -9.51
N PHE A 60 6.61 -23.71 -8.47
CA PHE A 60 6.39 -23.21 -7.12
C PHE A 60 6.58 -21.69 -7.02
N VAL A 61 7.66 -21.15 -7.59
CA VAL A 61 7.97 -19.72 -7.56
C VAL A 61 6.92 -18.91 -8.31
N ILE A 62 6.50 -19.38 -9.49
CA ILE A 62 5.43 -18.74 -10.27
C ILE A 62 4.10 -18.78 -9.51
N GLY A 63 3.72 -19.94 -8.97
CA GLY A 63 2.50 -20.09 -8.19
C GLY A 63 2.48 -19.19 -6.95
N TYR A 64 3.61 -19.12 -6.24
CA TYR A 64 3.76 -18.23 -5.10
C TYR A 64 3.66 -16.76 -5.50
N ALA A 65 4.34 -16.34 -6.56
CA ALA A 65 4.26 -14.97 -7.06
C ALA A 65 2.80 -14.59 -7.42
N LEU A 66 2.09 -15.45 -8.15
CA LEU A 66 0.67 -15.26 -8.48
C LEU A 66 -0.20 -15.15 -7.21
N GLY A 67 0.04 -16.00 -6.21
CA GLY A 67 -0.65 -15.94 -4.93
C GLY A 67 -0.45 -14.60 -4.20
N VAL A 68 0.78 -14.05 -4.23
CA VAL A 68 1.04 -12.74 -3.65
C VAL A 68 0.32 -11.62 -4.42
N PHE A 69 0.38 -11.65 -5.76
CA PHE A 69 -0.35 -10.67 -6.58
C PHE A 69 -1.87 -10.74 -6.33
N TYR A 70 -2.43 -11.94 -6.24
CA TYR A 70 -3.84 -12.15 -5.92
C TYR A 70 -4.20 -11.61 -4.54
N ARG A 71 -3.37 -11.88 -3.52
CA ARG A 71 -3.55 -11.34 -2.17
C ARG A 71 -3.55 -9.81 -2.17
N ASP A 72 -2.57 -9.20 -2.82
CA ASP A 72 -2.44 -7.74 -2.87
C ASP A 72 -3.61 -7.10 -3.65
N PHE A 73 -4.08 -7.76 -4.71
CA PHE A 73 -5.28 -7.37 -5.44
C PHE A 73 -6.54 -7.43 -4.56
N GLN A 74 -6.74 -8.51 -3.81
CA GLN A 74 -7.86 -8.65 -2.87
C GLN A 74 -7.84 -7.55 -1.80
N TRP A 75 -6.67 -7.25 -1.24
CA TRP A 75 -6.51 -6.12 -0.32
C TRP A 75 -6.92 -4.78 -0.94
N ALA A 76 -6.53 -4.52 -2.19
CA ALA A 76 -6.91 -3.29 -2.89
C ALA A 76 -8.43 -3.22 -3.13
N VAL A 77 -9.07 -4.33 -3.48
CA VAL A 77 -10.53 -4.41 -3.67
C VAL A 77 -11.27 -4.16 -2.35
N VAL A 78 -10.85 -4.82 -1.27
CA VAL A 78 -11.39 -4.63 0.08
C VAL A 78 -11.24 -3.17 0.49
N PHE A 79 -10.02 -2.63 0.40
CA PHE A 79 -9.75 -1.24 0.77
C PHE A 79 -10.62 -0.25 -0.01
N ARG A 80 -10.73 -0.42 -1.34
CA ARG A 80 -11.60 0.42 -2.17
C ARG A 80 -13.06 0.35 -1.75
N ARG A 81 -13.55 -0.83 -1.33
CA ARG A 81 -14.93 -1.02 -0.89
C ARG A 81 -15.19 -0.40 0.50
N PHE A 82 -14.22 -0.47 1.39
CA PHE A 82 -14.34 0.09 2.74
C PHE A 82 -14.05 1.59 2.82
N TRP A 83 -13.32 2.15 1.84
CA TRP A 83 -12.93 3.57 1.86
C TRP A 83 -14.11 4.55 1.96
N PRO A 84 -15.23 4.40 1.21
CA PRO A 84 -16.38 5.29 1.34
C PRO A 84 -17.01 5.25 2.74
N ILE A 85 -17.09 4.05 3.34
CA ILE A 85 -17.58 3.89 4.71
C ILE A 85 -16.65 4.62 5.68
N SER A 86 -15.34 4.47 5.49
CA SER A 86 -14.34 5.17 6.32
C SER A 86 -14.47 6.69 6.22
N ILE A 87 -14.79 7.24 5.04
CA ILE A 87 -15.00 8.68 4.87
C ILE A 87 -16.22 9.14 5.66
N GLU A 88 -17.32 8.38 5.64
CA GLU A 88 -18.57 8.75 6.30
C GLU A 88 -18.47 8.72 7.83
N ILE A 89 -17.82 7.67 8.38
CA ILE A 89 -17.72 7.48 9.84
C ILE A 89 -16.63 8.33 10.50
N THR A 90 -15.68 8.85 9.74
CA THR A 90 -14.54 9.60 10.29
C THR A 90 -14.97 11.04 10.58
N ASN A 91 -14.80 11.48 11.84
CA ASN A 91 -14.93 12.90 12.18
C ASN A 91 -13.72 13.68 11.63
N TRP A 92 -13.89 14.24 10.44
CA TRP A 92 -12.86 14.97 9.72
C TRP A 92 -12.51 16.32 10.35
N ASP A 93 -13.45 16.94 11.06
CA ASP A 93 -13.20 18.20 11.77
C ASP A 93 -12.18 17.99 12.89
N ARG A 94 -12.31 16.86 13.61
CA ARG A 94 -11.33 16.45 14.62
C ARG A 94 -9.96 16.13 14.01
N VAL A 95 -9.91 15.58 12.79
CA VAL A 95 -8.65 15.33 12.08
C VAL A 95 -7.94 16.65 11.75
N ASP A 96 -8.68 17.64 11.26
CA ASP A 96 -8.13 18.95 10.90
C ASP A 96 -7.62 19.70 12.15
N GLU A 97 -8.38 19.62 13.25
CA GLU A 97 -7.97 20.17 14.55
C GLU A 97 -6.64 19.56 15.01
N LEU A 98 -6.52 18.22 15.00
CA LEU A 98 -5.30 17.50 15.39
C LEU A 98 -4.08 17.86 14.54
N ILE A 99 -4.28 18.07 13.23
CA ILE A 99 -3.20 18.52 12.34
C ILE A 99 -2.76 19.93 12.76
N SER A 100 -3.70 20.86 12.94
CA SER A 100 -3.40 22.26 13.25
C SER A 100 -2.74 22.45 14.62
N GLU A 101 -3.18 21.72 15.65
CA GLU A 101 -2.60 21.77 17.00
C GLU A 101 -1.14 21.33 17.01
N ASN A 102 -0.80 20.28 16.26
CA ASN A 102 0.54 19.70 16.24
C ASN A 102 1.48 20.41 15.26
N GLU A 103 0.96 21.15 14.28
CA GLU A 103 1.78 22.06 13.45
C GLU A 103 2.20 23.32 14.22
N LYS A 104 1.27 23.91 14.99
CA LYS A 104 1.55 25.09 15.82
C LYS A 104 2.56 24.82 16.94
N GLN A 105 2.64 23.59 17.43
CA GLN A 105 3.63 23.17 18.44
C GLN A 105 5.01 22.84 17.86
N ALA A 106 5.12 22.67 16.54
CA ALA A 106 6.37 22.36 15.86
C ALA A 106 7.10 23.60 15.30
N THR A 107 6.49 24.78 15.46
CA THR A 107 7.06 26.11 15.14
C THR A 107 7.49 26.79 16.42
#